data_AF-A0A0G0C8A1-F1
#
_entry.id   AF-A0A0G0C8A1-F1
#
_cell.length_a   1.000
_cell.length_b   1.000
_cell.length_c   1.000
_cell.angle_alpha   90.00
_cell.angle_beta   90.00
_cell.angle_gamma   90.00
#
_symmetry.space_group_name_H-M   'P 1'
#
loop_
_entity.id
_entity.type
_entity.pdbx_description
1 polymer ?
#
loop_
_entity_poly.entity_id
_entity_poly.type
_entity_poly.pdbx_seq_one_letter_code
_entity_poly.pdbx_strand_id
1 'polypeptide(L)'
;MSDASADSVVVSIKNPQGQTTISSGNVNIKVKITSVKKLKNVKIKLNGSEIKNYNEDKREVDETISITTDGVYELQVSAVNEDDKTGESTIKFGVNKPWDYVTPLSATPTPIFSPTPTPI
;
A
#
# COMPACT_ATOMS: atom_id res chain seq x y z
N MET A 1 -3.18 -14.80 -25.18
CA MET A 1 -2.14 -15.55 -24.44
C MET A 1 -1.46 -14.53 -23.53
N SER A 2 -1.53 -14.72 -22.22
CA SER A 2 -0.97 -13.78 -21.23
C SER A 2 0.25 -14.42 -20.59
N ASP A 3 1.31 -14.61 -21.38
CA ASP A 3 2.59 -15.06 -20.87
C ASP A 3 3.47 -13.82 -20.63
N ALA A 4 3.53 -13.40 -19.37
CA ALA A 4 4.46 -12.38 -18.90
C ALA A 4 5.14 -12.87 -17.62
N SER A 5 5.36 -14.19 -17.52
CA SER A 5 5.60 -14.89 -16.25
C SER A 5 7.05 -15.30 -15.99
N ALA A 6 7.98 -15.03 -16.92
CA ALA A 6 9.38 -15.47 -16.77
C ALA A 6 10.34 -14.40 -16.21
N ASP A 7 9.97 -13.11 -16.28
CA ASP A 7 10.82 -12.00 -15.83
C ASP A 7 10.10 -11.11 -14.78
N SER A 8 9.03 -11.64 -14.18
CA SER A 8 8.17 -10.85 -13.28
C SER A 8 8.87 -10.60 -11.94
N VAL A 9 8.87 -9.34 -11.50
CA VAL A 9 9.21 -9.00 -10.11
C VAL A 9 8.01 -9.33 -9.25
N VAL A 10 8.15 -10.27 -8.32
CA VAL A 10 7.08 -10.69 -7.43
C VAL A 10 7.32 -10.10 -6.05
N VAL A 11 6.44 -9.21 -5.62
CA VAL A 11 6.46 -8.64 -4.27
C VAL A 11 5.48 -9.40 -3.39
N SER A 12 5.97 -9.97 -2.30
CA SER A 12 5.18 -10.73 -1.32
C SER A 12 5.30 -10.09 0.05
N ILE A 13 4.24 -9.45 0.50
CA ILE A 13 4.16 -8.90 1.86
C ILE A 13 3.86 -10.06 2.81
N LYS A 14 4.83 -10.41 3.64
CA LYS A 14 4.73 -11.48 4.65
C LYS A 14 4.05 -10.98 5.92
N ASN A 15 4.36 -9.75 6.30
CA ASN A 15 3.81 -9.10 7.48
C ASN A 15 3.70 -7.59 7.24
N PRO A 16 2.67 -6.90 7.74
CA PRO A 16 1.46 -7.48 8.33
C PRO A 16 0.69 -8.32 7.33
N GLN A 17 -0.17 -9.22 7.82
CA GLN A 17 -1.11 -9.92 6.94
C GLN A 17 -2.15 -8.91 6.46
N GLY A 18 -2.45 -8.92 5.17
CA GLY A 18 -3.55 -8.10 4.64
C GLY A 18 -4.86 -8.48 5.32
N GLN A 19 -5.77 -7.52 5.42
CA GLN A 19 -7.10 -7.67 6.03
C GLN A 19 -7.03 -8.09 7.51
N THR A 20 -6.01 -7.61 8.22
CA THR A 20 -5.90 -7.84 9.67
C THR A 20 -5.96 -6.55 10.47
N THR A 21 -6.33 -6.70 11.72
CA THR A 21 -6.32 -5.61 12.70
C THR A 21 -5.19 -5.84 13.69
N ILE A 22 -4.32 -4.87 13.80
CA ILE A 22 -3.17 -4.86 14.69
C ILE A 22 -3.55 -4.00 15.90
N SER A 23 -3.65 -4.61 17.07
CA SER A 23 -3.97 -3.92 18.33
C SER A 23 -2.77 -3.21 18.97
N SER A 24 -1.62 -3.22 18.29
CA SER A 24 -0.40 -2.55 18.70
C SER A 24 -0.06 -1.47 17.69
N GLY A 25 0.45 -0.33 18.18
CA GLY A 25 0.98 0.71 17.29
C GLY A 25 2.23 0.26 16.54
N ASN A 26 2.91 -0.82 16.96
CA ASN A 26 4.12 -1.30 16.30
C ASN A 26 3.76 -2.30 15.20
N VAL A 27 3.90 -1.89 13.95
CA VAL A 27 3.64 -2.73 12.78
C VAL A 27 4.96 -3.18 12.18
N ASN A 28 5.24 -4.48 12.25
CA ASN A 28 6.39 -5.07 11.58
C ASN A 28 6.04 -5.35 10.12
N ILE A 29 6.72 -4.63 9.24
CA ILE A 29 6.67 -4.76 7.79
C ILE A 29 7.76 -5.74 7.36
N LYS A 30 7.34 -6.93 6.97
CA LYS A 30 8.18 -7.94 6.32
C LYS A 30 7.76 -8.11 4.89
N VAL A 31 8.65 -7.79 3.96
CA VAL A 31 8.41 -7.93 2.53
C VAL A 31 9.51 -8.77 1.93
N LYS A 32 9.10 -9.71 1.08
CA LYS A 32 10.00 -10.56 0.31
C LYS A 32 9.75 -10.32 -1.17
N ILE A 33 10.80 -9.94 -1.88
CA ILE A 33 10.78 -9.63 -3.30
C ILE A 33 11.57 -10.71 -4.01
N THR A 34 10.90 -11.40 -4.91
CA THR A 34 11.50 -12.44 -5.75
C THR A 34 11.63 -11.89 -7.15
N SER A 35 12.86 -11.74 -7.63
CA SER A 35 13.18 -11.28 -8.96
C SER A 35 14.35 -12.09 -9.51
N VAL A 36 14.29 -12.40 -10.81
CA VAL A 36 15.39 -13.07 -11.53
C VAL A 36 16.63 -12.16 -11.56
N LYS A 37 16.40 -10.86 -11.72
CA LYS A 37 17.43 -9.82 -11.83
C LYS A 37 17.55 -8.99 -10.55
N LYS A 38 18.64 -8.25 -10.41
CA LYS A 38 18.84 -7.37 -9.24
C LYS A 38 17.81 -6.25 -9.24
N LEU A 39 17.40 -5.84 -8.05
CA LEU A 39 16.52 -4.70 -7.86
C LEU A 39 17.34 -3.41 -7.96
N LYS A 40 16.84 -2.45 -8.73
CA LYS A 40 17.39 -1.10 -8.80
C LYS A 40 16.70 -0.15 -7.83
N ASN A 41 15.42 -0.41 -7.53
CA ASN A 41 14.63 0.42 -6.63
C ASN A 41 13.58 -0.43 -5.90
N VAL A 42 13.42 -0.20 -4.60
CA VAL A 42 12.31 -0.72 -3.79
C VAL A 42 11.72 0.41 -2.99
N LYS A 43 10.43 0.66 -3.18
CA LYS A 43 9.69 1.75 -2.57
C LYS A 43 8.57 1.21 -1.72
N ILE A 44 8.44 1.76 -0.53
CA ILE A 44 7.40 1.38 0.44
C ILE A 44 6.61 2.63 0.75
N LYS A 45 5.31 2.54 0.52
CA LYS A 45 4.36 3.61 0.78
C LYS A 45 3.33 3.13 1.79
N LEU A 46 2.96 4.01 2.70
CA LEU A 46 1.91 3.82 3.68
C LEU A 46 0.87 4.93 3.48
N ASN A 47 -0.36 4.55 3.15
CA ASN A 47 -1.46 5.46 2.84
C ASN A 47 -1.08 6.48 1.74
N GLY A 48 -0.38 5.99 0.70
CA GLY A 48 0.16 6.82 -0.38
C GLY A 48 1.43 7.61 -0.04
N SER A 49 1.80 7.74 1.23
CA SER A 49 2.99 8.44 1.68
C SER A 49 4.22 7.53 1.65
N GLU A 50 5.30 7.96 1.02
CA GLU A 50 6.55 7.19 0.97
C GLU A 50 7.21 7.17 2.36
N ILE A 51 7.33 5.97 2.94
CA ILE A 51 7.98 5.77 4.24
C ILE A 51 9.43 5.33 4.11
N LYS A 52 9.74 4.57 3.05
CA LYS A 52 11.08 4.06 2.76
C LYS A 52 11.28 3.94 1.25
N ASN A 53 12.49 4.24 0.81
CA ASN A 53 12.94 4.02 -0.55
C ASN A 53 14.38 3.51 -0.54
N TYR A 54 14.60 2.34 -1.12
CA TYR A 54 15.89 1.68 -1.24
C TYR A 54 16.29 1.68 -2.71
N ASN A 55 17.44 2.27 -3.02
CA ASN A 55 18.00 2.29 -4.38
C ASN A 55 19.09 1.22 -4.52
N GLU A 56 18.81 0.01 -4.04
CA GLU A 56 19.74 -1.12 -3.97
C GLU A 56 19.00 -2.45 -4.21
N ASP A 57 19.74 -3.56 -4.33
CA ASP A 57 19.17 -4.91 -4.50
C ASP A 57 18.54 -5.45 -3.20
N LYS A 58 17.55 -4.72 -2.66
CA LYS A 58 16.90 -5.01 -1.38
C LYS A 58 15.77 -6.01 -1.59
N ARG A 59 16.10 -7.30 -1.61
CA ARG A 59 15.10 -8.37 -1.81
C ARG A 59 14.25 -8.67 -0.58
N GLU A 60 14.74 -8.33 0.60
CA GLU A 60 14.05 -8.57 1.85
C GLU A 60 14.06 -7.29 2.69
N VAL A 61 12.88 -6.90 3.14
CA VAL A 61 12.68 -5.75 4.03
C VAL A 61 12.13 -6.29 5.33
N ASP A 62 12.77 -5.94 6.43
CA ASP A 62 12.28 -6.12 7.79
C ASP A 62 12.40 -4.79 8.51
N GLU A 63 11.27 -4.09 8.62
CA GLU A 63 11.20 -2.77 9.24
C GLU A 63 10.05 -2.77 10.23
N THR A 64 10.20 -2.07 11.34
CA THR A 64 9.10 -1.88 12.30
C THR A 64 8.74 -0.42 12.32
N ILE A 65 7.51 -0.10 11.92
CA ILE A 65 6.97 1.26 11.97
C ILE A 65 6.10 1.40 13.21
N SER A 66 6.19 2.55 13.87
CA SER A 66 5.32 2.89 14.99
C SER A 66 4.23 3.83 14.50
N ILE A 67 3.02 3.31 14.42
CA ILE A 67 1.80 4.03 14.09
C ILE A 67 1.17 4.50 15.39
N THR A 68 1.19 5.81 15.60
CA THR A 68 0.61 6.47 16.78
C THR A 68 -0.89 6.73 16.65
N THR A 69 -1.41 6.70 15.43
CA THR A 69 -2.81 7.04 15.12
C THR A 69 -3.59 5.77 14.80
N ASP A 70 -4.75 5.59 15.41
CA ASP A 70 -5.65 4.50 15.07
C ASP A 70 -6.39 4.76 13.75
N GLY A 71 -6.60 3.71 12.96
CA GLY A 71 -7.22 3.83 11.64
C GLY A 71 -6.89 2.70 10.69
N VAL A 72 -7.33 2.83 9.44
CA VAL A 72 -7.00 1.90 8.35
C VAL A 72 -5.82 2.45 7.57
N TYR A 73 -4.86 1.58 7.32
CA TYR A 73 -3.65 1.88 6.58
C TYR A 73 -3.53 0.99 5.36
N GLU A 74 -3.08 1.59 4.26
CA GLU A 74 -2.78 0.87 3.03
C GLU A 74 -1.27 0.82 2.86
N LEU A 75 -0.68 -0.37 2.95
CA LEU A 75 0.73 -0.58 2.66
C LEU A 75 0.87 -1.01 1.20
N GLN A 76 1.54 -0.17 0.42
CA GLN A 76 1.91 -0.45 -0.96
C GLN A 76 3.42 -0.61 -1.04
N VAL A 77 3.88 -1.71 -1.61
CA VAL A 77 5.29 -1.97 -1.86
C VAL A 77 5.47 -2.15 -3.34
N SER A 78 6.35 -1.34 -3.94
CA SER A 78 6.72 -1.46 -5.34
C SER A 78 8.22 -1.69 -5.47
N ALA A 79 8.60 -2.60 -6.34
CA ALA A 79 9.98 -2.96 -6.62
C ALA A 79 10.22 -2.91 -8.12
N VAL A 80 11.39 -2.44 -8.52
CA VAL A 80 11.81 -2.31 -9.91
C VAL A 80 13.18 -2.97 -10.06
N ASN A 81 13.34 -3.82 -11.07
CA ASN A 81 14.61 -4.45 -11.40
C ASN A 81 15.40 -3.68 -12.47
N GLU A 82 16.63 -4.12 -12.73
CA GLU A 82 17.50 -3.53 -13.75
C GLU A 82 16.94 -3.63 -15.18
N ASP A 83 16.07 -4.61 -15.46
CA ASP A 83 15.40 -4.83 -16.75
C ASP A 83 14.06 -4.05 -16.88
N ASP A 84 13.88 -2.99 -16.08
CA ASP A 84 12.68 -2.14 -16.07
C ASP A 84 11.37 -2.88 -15.75
N LYS A 85 11.44 -4.10 -15.21
CA LYS A 85 10.27 -4.83 -14.71
C LYS A 85 9.91 -4.32 -13.33
N THR A 86 8.62 -4.15 -13.15
CA THR A 86 8.02 -3.70 -11.90
C THR A 86 7.20 -4.81 -11.28
N GLY A 87 7.22 -4.85 -9.96
CA GLY A 87 6.36 -5.70 -9.15
C GLY A 87 5.75 -4.83 -8.06
N GLU A 88 4.45 -4.93 -7.85
CA GLU A 88 3.79 -4.23 -6.76
C GLU A 88 2.86 -5.14 -5.98
N SER A 89 2.74 -4.86 -4.69
CA SER A 89 1.81 -5.52 -3.80
C SER A 89 1.22 -4.50 -2.85
N THR A 90 -0.10 -4.53 -2.70
CA THR A 90 -0.84 -3.61 -1.85
C THR A 90 -1.70 -4.42 -0.89
N ILE A 91 -1.60 -4.10 0.39
CA ILE A 91 -2.46 -4.66 1.43
C ILE A 91 -3.07 -3.55 2.27
N LYS A 92 -4.24 -3.84 2.83
CA LYS A 92 -4.91 -2.97 3.80
C LYS A 92 -4.91 -3.65 5.16
N PHE A 93 -4.63 -2.90 6.21
CA PHE A 93 -4.71 -3.40 7.58
C PHE A 93 -5.21 -2.27 8.49
N GLY A 94 -5.87 -2.65 9.58
CA GLY A 94 -6.33 -1.71 10.60
C GLY A 94 -5.37 -1.67 11.77
N VAL A 95 -5.17 -0.51 12.38
CA VAL A 95 -4.42 -0.33 13.64
C VAL A 95 -5.40 0.18 14.68
N ASN A 96 -5.58 -0.60 15.76
CA ASN A 96 -6.61 -0.38 16.80
C ASN A 96 -8.05 -0.27 16.26
N LYS A 97 -8.26 -0.50 14.96
CA LYS A 97 -9.52 -0.43 14.22
C LYS A 97 -9.64 -1.62 13.27
N PRO A 98 -10.87 -2.01 12.90
CA PRO A 98 -11.10 -2.97 11.83
C PRO A 98 -10.41 -2.53 10.53
N TRP A 99 -9.86 -3.45 9.75
CA TRP A 99 -9.25 -3.12 8.44
C TRP A 99 -10.29 -2.67 7.41
N ASP A 100 -11.54 -3.09 7.59
CA ASP A 100 -12.73 -2.72 6.84
C ASP A 100 -13.40 -1.46 7.39
N TYR A 101 -12.78 -0.80 8.37
CA TYR A 101 -13.27 0.47 8.88
C TYR A 101 -13.20 1.53 7.78
N VAL A 102 -14.34 1.74 7.14
CA VAL A 102 -14.56 2.87 6.26
C VAL A 102 -14.56 4.12 7.15
N THR A 103 -13.44 4.84 7.19
CA THR A 103 -13.52 6.26 7.55
C THR A 103 -14.53 6.85 6.58
N PRO A 104 -15.66 7.42 7.03
CA PRO A 104 -16.56 8.11 6.12
C PRO A 104 -15.69 9.14 5.41
N LEU A 105 -15.46 8.93 4.12
CA LEU A 105 -14.78 9.91 3.29
C LEU A 105 -15.53 11.20 3.55
N SER A 106 -14.81 12.21 4.05
CA SER A 106 -15.28 13.59 4.10
C SER A 106 -16.07 13.82 2.82
N ALA A 107 -17.39 13.91 2.94
CA ALA A 107 -18.26 14.12 1.80
C ALA A 107 -17.69 15.34 1.09
N THR A 108 -17.11 15.15 -0.10
CA THR A 108 -16.93 16.27 -1.01
C THR A 108 -18.31 16.92 -1.10
N PRO A 109 -18.49 18.19 -0.70
CA PRO A 109 -19.80 18.82 -0.78
C PRO A 109 -20.18 18.83 -2.25
N THR A 110 -21.10 17.95 -2.64
CA THR A 110 -21.72 18.01 -3.96
C THR A 110 -22.40 19.38 -4.03
N PRO A 111 -22.00 20.29 -4.92
CA PRO A 111 -22.67 21.58 -5.03
C PRO A 111 -24.12 21.32 -5.45
N ILE A 112 -25.06 21.64 -4.55
CA ILE A 112 -26.48 21.53 -4.85
C ILE A 112 -26.85 22.71 -5.74
N PHE A 113 -27.04 22.45 -7.04
CA PHE A 113 -27.65 23.45 -7.92
C PHE A 113 -29.15 23.46 -7.64
N SER A 114 -29.62 24.49 -6.92
CA SER A 114 -31.03 24.76 -6.69
C SER A 114 -31.70 25.14 -8.03
N PRO A 115 -32.75 24.45 -8.51
CA PRO A 115 -33.54 24.95 -9.62
C PRO A 115 -34.43 26.10 -9.13
N THR A 116 -34.30 27.26 -9.79
CA THR A 116 -35.15 28.45 -9.61
C THR A 116 -36.63 28.11 -9.84
N PRO A 117 -37.55 28.48 -8.93
CA PRO A 117 -38.98 28.31 -9.19
C PRO A 117 -39.47 29.34 -10.20
N THR A 118 -40.08 28.87 -11.29
CA THR A 118 -40.81 29.72 -12.26
C THR A 118 -42.19 30.06 -11.68
N PRO A 119 -42.56 31.35 -11.52
CA PRO A 119 -43.90 31.73 -11.10
C PRO A 119 -44.88 31.73 -12.30
N ILE A 120 -46.12 31.34 -12.02
CA ILE A 120 -47.28 31.36 -12.94
C ILE A 120 -47.90 32.75 -13.05
#